data_AF-A0A212U197-F1
#
_entry.id   AF-A0A212U197-F1
#
_cell.length_a   1.000
_cell.length_b   1.000
_cell.length_c   1.000
_cell.angle_alpha   90.00
_cell.angle_beta   90.00
_cell.angle_gamma   90.00
#
_symmetry.space_group_name_H-M   'P 1'
#
loop_
_entity.id
_entity.type
_entity.pdbx_description
1 polymer ?
#
loop_
_entity_poly.entity_id
_entity_poly.type
_entity_poly.pdbx_seq_one_letter_code
_entity_poly.pdbx_strand_id
1 'polypeptide(L)'
;MLPNNILRSLTATALVAGSLTGLSLPARAAEEGVSATYSGDEVHITVDGRPVTILSTDSSDPLVRTMVLQDADGHRYQATEYLAEADAAVALDSRADSAQTVKEAETAGFSTEKADTITDSRSDQVTYTGSTTVRPALAPVATLVEGTDRTVLAMPTTSTAGTVVTKNGEPIGTVSEDGSVVDDDPSLLATDSYEFTIETPNGEMQSVTINDAASTAALNGAMYTSYKTYIPGPRASVPIGTLCNLRWTAGKVWFKGDNRSWVWGHNQTARSRTAALVVADWRNGKREVTLTRRVNPTVRYADGTSTRPVASATASPQGMYLRAVAINSRSAQFTLKHKIGNPLCFSAGPITYQLRATVYRNGSASYYGHSIDVPRHEVYAMSDRRGTWRKVKQRSSTSFMCLSAPQVISPVTRCPGQRAWSAYFNKTI
;
A
#
# COMPACT_ATOMS: atom_id res chain seq x y z
N MET A 1 34.02 35.13 19.36
CA MET A 1 32.60 34.81 19.08
C MET A 1 32.54 33.35 18.65
N LEU A 2 31.68 32.53 19.24
CA LEU A 2 31.46 31.16 18.77
C LEU A 2 30.53 31.20 17.55
N PRO A 3 30.75 30.40 16.49
CA PRO A 3 29.84 30.36 15.35
C PRO A 3 28.51 29.72 15.76
N ASN A 4 27.40 30.34 15.35
CA ASN A 4 26.06 29.80 15.54
C ASN A 4 25.84 28.63 14.56
N ASN A 5 25.98 27.40 15.07
CA ASN A 5 25.67 26.19 14.31
C ASN A 5 24.15 26.02 14.14
N ILE A 6 23.59 26.64 13.11
CA ILE A 6 22.20 26.43 12.68
C ILE A 6 22.13 25.13 11.89
N LEU A 7 21.45 24.13 12.45
CA LEU A 7 21.19 22.86 11.76
C LEU A 7 20.21 23.10 10.60
N ARG A 8 20.61 22.80 9.36
CA ARG A 8 19.70 22.79 8.20
C ARG A 8 19.11 21.40 8.01
N SER A 9 17.79 21.33 7.91
CA SER A 9 17.04 20.10 7.58
C SER A 9 16.80 20.04 6.08
N LEU A 10 17.20 18.95 5.43
CA LEU A 10 17.00 18.67 4.01
C LEU A 10 16.29 17.30 3.89
N THR A 11 15.26 17.19 3.04
CA THR A 11 14.38 16.00 3.01
C THR A 11 14.55 15.20 1.71
N ALA A 12 15.79 14.81 1.41
CA ALA A 12 16.09 14.04 0.21
C ALA A 12 15.28 12.73 0.16
N THR A 13 14.48 12.54 -0.90
CA THR A 13 13.80 11.27 -1.17
C THR A 13 14.56 10.53 -2.27
N ALA A 14 15.48 9.64 -1.87
CA ALA A 14 16.15 8.74 -2.80
C ALA A 14 15.34 7.45 -2.97
N LEU A 15 15.00 7.08 -4.21
CA LEU A 15 14.43 5.78 -4.54
C LEU A 15 15.58 4.87 -4.98
N VAL A 16 15.91 3.85 -4.18
CA VAL A 16 16.95 2.87 -4.54
C VAL A 16 16.34 1.77 -5.40
N ALA A 17 16.71 1.73 -6.67
CA ALA A 17 16.52 0.55 -7.52
C ALA A 17 17.73 -0.36 -7.37
N GLY A 18 17.53 -1.59 -6.90
CA GLY A 18 18.61 -2.56 -6.74
C GLY A 18 19.18 -2.98 -8.09
N SER A 19 20.49 -2.89 -8.26
CA SER A 19 21.17 -3.36 -9.46
C SER A 19 21.22 -4.88 -9.50
N LEU A 20 20.56 -5.49 -10.49
CA LEU A 20 21.05 -6.77 -11.02
C LEU A 20 22.42 -6.54 -11.66
N THR A 21 23.34 -7.49 -11.47
CA THR A 21 24.70 -7.44 -12.04
C THR A 21 24.63 -7.38 -13.57
N GLY A 22 24.97 -6.23 -14.17
CA GLY A 22 25.13 -6.11 -15.63
C GLY A 22 24.76 -4.76 -16.26
N LEU A 23 24.04 -3.87 -15.58
CA LEU A 23 23.61 -2.58 -16.14
C LEU A 23 23.95 -1.39 -15.23
N SER A 24 24.96 -0.61 -15.62
CA SER A 24 25.36 0.62 -14.95
C SER A 24 24.61 1.83 -15.52
N LEU A 25 23.56 2.28 -14.84
CA LEU A 25 22.97 3.60 -15.03
C LEU A 25 22.96 4.36 -13.69
N PRO A 26 23.53 5.58 -13.60
CA PRO A 26 23.58 6.32 -12.35
C PRO A 26 22.18 6.88 -11.99
N ALA A 27 21.55 6.31 -10.96
CA ALA A 27 20.33 6.84 -10.39
C ALA A 27 20.59 8.19 -9.70
N ARG A 28 20.24 9.31 -10.35
CA ARG A 28 20.23 10.65 -9.75
C ARG A 28 18.85 10.97 -9.19
N ALA A 29 18.71 10.92 -7.87
CA ALA A 29 17.69 11.68 -7.15
C ALA A 29 18.25 13.08 -6.84
N ALA A 30 17.52 14.14 -7.19
CA ALA A 30 17.93 15.52 -6.97
C ALA A 30 16.77 16.33 -6.37
N GLU A 31 16.85 16.64 -5.09
CA GLU A 31 16.33 17.91 -4.55
C GLU A 31 17.51 18.90 -4.48
N GLU A 32 17.23 20.20 -4.46
CA GLU A 32 18.26 21.24 -4.60
C GLU A 32 19.46 21.03 -3.66
N GLY A 33 20.64 20.91 -4.28
CA GLY A 33 21.93 20.76 -3.59
C GLY A 33 22.35 19.32 -3.28
N VAL A 34 21.44 18.42 -2.86
CA VAL A 34 21.84 17.09 -2.35
C VAL A 34 21.86 16.04 -3.45
N SER A 35 22.98 15.33 -3.60
CA SER A 35 23.05 14.11 -4.43
C SER A 35 23.86 13.01 -3.76
N ALA A 36 23.44 11.77 -3.96
CA ALA A 36 24.14 10.57 -3.51
C ALA A 36 24.50 9.70 -4.73
N THR A 37 25.72 9.15 -4.74
CA THR A 37 26.19 8.20 -5.76
C THR A 37 26.78 6.98 -5.07
N TYR A 38 26.36 5.79 -5.50
CA TYR A 38 26.80 4.52 -4.95
C TYR A 38 27.94 3.94 -5.81
N SER A 39 28.99 3.43 -5.17
CA SER A 39 30.13 2.79 -5.82
C SER A 39 30.47 1.50 -5.08
N GLY A 40 29.85 0.38 -5.49
CA GLY A 40 29.83 -0.84 -4.68
C GLY A 40 29.03 -0.60 -3.39
N ASP A 41 29.60 -0.98 -2.25
CA ASP A 41 29.00 -0.78 -0.92
C ASP A 41 29.19 0.64 -0.36
N GLU A 42 29.94 1.51 -1.04
CA GLU A 42 30.23 2.87 -0.58
C GLU A 42 29.21 3.90 -1.11
N VAL A 43 28.76 4.80 -0.23
CA VAL A 43 27.83 5.90 -0.55
C VAL A 43 28.57 7.23 -0.46
N HIS A 44 28.80 7.86 -1.62
CA HIS A 44 29.32 9.22 -1.66
C HIS A 44 28.16 10.21 -1.67
N ILE A 45 28.04 11.04 -0.64
CA ILE A 45 27.03 12.09 -0.53
C ILE A 45 27.70 13.45 -0.78
N THR A 46 27.05 14.29 -1.58
CA THR A 46 27.43 15.69 -1.78
C THR A 46 26.27 16.63 -1.47
N VAL A 47 26.58 17.81 -0.94
CA VAL A 47 25.65 18.94 -0.76
C VAL A 47 26.23 20.15 -1.49
N ASP A 48 25.43 20.73 -2.38
CA ASP A 48 25.84 21.79 -3.33
C ASP A 48 27.11 21.41 -4.13
N GLY A 49 27.21 20.12 -4.49
CA GLY A 49 28.37 19.55 -5.20
C GLY A 49 29.64 19.35 -4.34
N ARG A 50 29.59 19.65 -3.03
CA ARG A 50 30.71 19.46 -2.10
C ARG A 50 30.55 18.14 -1.34
N PRO A 51 31.62 17.34 -1.14
CA PRO A 51 31.55 16.11 -0.34
C PRO A 51 31.24 16.42 1.12
N VAL A 52 30.47 15.54 1.77
CA VAL A 52 30.15 15.62 3.20
C VAL A 52 30.44 14.31 3.92
N THR A 53 30.93 14.42 5.15
CA THR A 53 31.24 13.28 6.02
C THR A 53 30.02 12.90 6.86
N ILE A 54 29.69 11.61 6.92
CA ILE A 54 28.64 11.10 7.82
C ILE A 54 29.18 11.09 9.26
N LEU A 55 28.58 11.89 10.14
CA LEU A 55 28.96 11.95 11.56
C LEU A 55 28.26 10.88 12.41
N SER A 56 27.01 10.56 12.07
CA SER A 56 26.20 9.59 12.81
C SER A 56 25.03 9.10 11.96
N THR A 57 24.65 7.84 12.17
CA THR A 57 23.44 7.24 11.60
C THR A 57 22.49 6.82 12.74
N ASP A 58 21.18 7.07 12.56
CA ASP A 58 20.10 6.49 13.36
C ASP A 58 19.30 5.56 12.43
N SER A 59 19.31 4.27 12.76
CA SER A 59 18.61 3.20 12.07
C SER A 59 17.67 2.46 13.03
N SER A 60 17.03 3.19 13.94
CA SER A 60 16.02 2.66 14.88
C SER A 60 14.73 2.20 14.18
N ASP A 61 14.51 2.61 12.93
CA ASP A 61 13.53 2.04 12.00
C ASP A 61 14.30 1.29 10.88
N PRO A 62 13.98 0.01 10.60
CA PRO A 62 14.71 -0.78 9.60
C PRO A 62 14.56 -0.27 8.16
N LEU A 63 13.57 0.57 7.88
CA LEU A 63 13.32 1.14 6.55
C LEU A 63 13.64 2.64 6.46
N VAL A 64 14.09 3.27 7.55
CA VAL A 64 14.41 4.71 7.59
C VAL A 64 15.74 4.94 8.29
N ARG A 65 16.76 5.34 7.52
CA ARG A 65 18.07 5.72 8.04
C ARG A 65 18.18 7.25 8.07
N THR A 66 18.23 7.82 9.27
CA THR A 66 18.53 9.24 9.44
C THR A 66 20.03 9.44 9.58
N MET A 67 20.60 10.40 8.86
CA MET A 67 22.04 10.67 8.82
C MET A 67 22.32 12.13 9.21
N VAL A 68 23.33 12.35 10.04
CA VAL A 68 23.89 13.68 10.28
C VAL A 68 25.16 13.80 9.45
N LEU A 69 25.23 14.80 8.59
CA LEU A 69 26.31 15.04 7.64
C LEU A 69 27.05 16.33 8.02
N GLN A 70 28.35 16.43 7.72
CA GLN A 70 29.14 17.64 7.90
C GLN A 70 30.05 17.92 6.69
N ASP A 71 30.05 19.15 6.18
CA ASP A 71 30.98 19.57 5.12
C ASP A 71 32.37 19.96 5.67
N ALA A 72 33.33 20.21 4.78
CA ALA A 72 34.69 20.62 5.15
C ALA A 72 34.76 21.99 5.86
N ASP A 73 33.77 22.86 5.66
CA ASP A 73 33.66 24.16 6.34
C ASP A 73 33.02 24.03 7.75
N GLY A 74 32.53 22.84 8.09
CA GLY A 74 31.96 22.49 9.39
C GLY A 74 30.44 22.63 9.50
N HIS A 75 29.72 22.98 8.43
CA HIS A 75 28.26 23.07 8.44
C HIS A 75 27.62 21.69 8.60
N ARG A 76 26.53 21.61 9.38
CA ARG A 76 25.82 20.36 9.66
C ARG A 76 24.47 20.28 8.97
N TYR A 77 24.21 19.13 8.38
CA TYR A 77 22.99 18.79 7.66
C TYR A 77 22.36 17.55 8.28
N GLN A 78 21.05 17.41 8.14
CA GLN A 78 20.33 16.18 8.42
C GLN A 78 19.67 15.69 7.14
N ALA A 79 19.89 14.42 6.80
CA ALA A 79 19.29 13.73 5.67
C ALA A 79 18.56 12.45 6.16
N THR A 80 17.56 12.00 5.39
CA THR A 80 16.78 10.81 5.72
C THR A 80 16.67 9.92 4.49
N GLU A 81 17.32 8.77 4.52
CA GLU A 81 17.24 7.73 3.50
C GLU A 81 16.08 6.79 3.82
N TYR A 82 15.25 6.49 2.82
CA TYR A 82 14.18 5.50 2.90
C TYR A 82 14.60 4.26 2.13
N LEU A 83 14.87 3.16 2.84
CA LEU A 83 15.29 1.91 2.24
C LEU A 83 14.06 1.16 1.70
N ALA A 84 14.06 0.87 0.41
CA ALA A 84 13.19 -0.14 -0.16
C ALA A 84 13.79 -1.52 0.15
N GLU A 85 12.99 -2.46 0.66
CA GLU A 85 13.38 -3.86 0.64
C GLU A 85 13.53 -4.28 -0.82
N ALA A 86 14.73 -4.70 -1.23
CA ALA A 86 14.89 -5.44 -2.46
C ALA A 86 14.04 -6.71 -2.35
N ASP A 87 13.13 -6.94 -3.30
CA ASP A 87 12.34 -8.16 -3.34
C ASP A 87 13.31 -9.35 -3.31
N ALA A 88 13.21 -10.15 -2.24
CA ALA A 88 14.03 -11.34 -2.10
C ALA A 88 13.78 -12.23 -3.31
N ALA A 89 14.83 -12.48 -4.11
CA ALA A 89 14.76 -13.40 -5.22
C ALA A 89 14.16 -14.71 -4.70
N VAL A 90 13.06 -15.15 -5.33
CA VAL A 90 12.38 -16.39 -4.94
C VAL A 90 13.33 -17.53 -5.25
N ALA A 91 14.07 -17.96 -4.23
CA ALA A 91 14.83 -19.19 -4.27
C ALA A 91 13.81 -20.34 -4.43
N LEU A 92 13.71 -20.84 -5.66
CA LEU A 92 13.03 -22.10 -5.92
C LEU A 92 13.78 -23.19 -5.16
N ASP A 93 13.15 -23.74 -4.14
CA ASP A 93 13.68 -24.83 -3.34
C ASP A 93 13.80 -26.09 -4.22
N SER A 94 15.01 -26.36 -4.70
CA SER A 94 15.33 -27.46 -5.59
C SER A 94 15.73 -28.75 -4.85
N ARG A 95 15.11 -29.01 -3.68
CA ARG A 95 15.28 -30.26 -2.93
C ARG A 95 14.11 -31.22 -3.11
N ALA A 96 14.15 -31.93 -4.23
CA ALA A 96 13.50 -33.24 -4.36
C ALA A 96 14.53 -34.24 -4.90
N ASP A 97 14.96 -35.16 -4.05
CA ASP A 97 15.80 -36.29 -4.46
C ASP A 97 15.01 -37.23 -5.38
N SER A 98 15.54 -37.53 -6.57
CA SER A 98 15.62 -38.90 -7.10
C SER A 98 16.32 -38.90 -8.47
N ALA A 99 17.40 -39.66 -8.58
CA ALA A 99 18.09 -39.89 -9.85
C ALA A 99 17.52 -41.13 -10.54
N GLN A 100 17.10 -41.00 -11.81
CA GLN A 100 17.10 -42.11 -12.78
C GLN A 100 16.96 -41.61 -14.22
N THR A 101 17.94 -41.93 -15.06
CA THR A 101 17.85 -41.99 -16.54
C THR A 101 17.51 -43.46 -16.93
N VAL A 102 17.00 -43.86 -18.11
CA VAL A 102 17.32 -43.50 -19.51
C VAL A 102 16.14 -43.85 -20.48
N LYS A 103 15.57 -42.84 -21.19
CA LYS A 103 15.19 -42.77 -22.64
C LYS A 103 14.53 -43.96 -23.50
N GLU A 104 13.50 -43.63 -24.34
CA GLU A 104 12.83 -44.21 -25.61
C GLU A 104 12.56 -45.69 -25.98
N ALA A 105 11.63 -45.84 -26.95
CA ALA A 105 11.81 -46.55 -28.25
C ALA A 105 11.24 -45.70 -29.43
N GLU A 106 11.78 -45.81 -30.65
CA GLU A 106 11.56 -44.87 -31.78
C GLU A 106 10.23 -45.04 -32.53
N THR A 107 9.80 -44.01 -33.30
CA THR A 107 9.28 -44.21 -34.68
C THR A 107 9.47 -42.98 -35.58
N ALA A 108 9.92 -43.21 -36.83
CA ALA A 108 9.82 -42.32 -38.00
C ALA A 108 10.65 -41.02 -38.06
N GLY A 109 11.96 -41.17 -38.28
CA GLY A 109 12.58 -40.67 -39.52
C GLY A 109 13.09 -39.22 -39.58
N PHE A 110 14.35 -39.02 -39.19
CA PHE A 110 15.42 -38.44 -40.04
C PHE A 110 16.74 -38.52 -39.25
N SER A 111 17.69 -39.35 -39.70
CA SER A 111 18.98 -39.53 -39.03
C SER A 111 20.14 -38.96 -39.87
N THR A 112 21.10 -38.37 -39.16
CA THR A 112 22.51 -38.36 -39.55
C THR A 112 23.30 -38.66 -38.30
N GLU A 113 23.72 -39.92 -38.16
CA GLU A 113 24.54 -40.37 -37.03
C GLU A 113 25.95 -39.79 -37.11
N LYS A 114 26.48 -39.35 -35.97
CA LYS A 114 27.92 -39.34 -35.73
C LYS A 114 28.17 -40.03 -34.40
N ALA A 115 28.63 -41.27 -34.46
CA ALA A 115 29.04 -42.02 -33.29
C ALA A 115 30.45 -41.59 -32.86
N ASP A 116 30.58 -41.11 -31.62
CA ASP A 116 31.87 -41.01 -30.92
C ASP A 116 31.86 -42.06 -29.79
N THR A 117 32.77 -43.03 -29.85
CA THR A 117 32.87 -44.14 -28.90
C THR A 117 33.82 -43.78 -27.76
N ILE A 118 33.33 -43.74 -26.52
CA ILE A 118 34.18 -43.72 -25.32
C ILE A 118 34.19 -45.12 -24.71
N THR A 119 35.36 -45.74 -24.67
CA THR A 119 35.58 -47.06 -24.08
C THR A 119 35.97 -46.93 -22.62
N ASP A 120 35.17 -47.50 -21.70
CA ASP A 120 35.60 -47.82 -20.34
C ASP A 120 35.77 -49.34 -20.18
N SER A 121 36.72 -49.74 -19.34
CA SER A 121 37.23 -51.10 -19.20
C SER A 121 36.72 -51.76 -17.91
N ARG A 122 35.42 -52.09 -17.89
CA ARG A 122 34.81 -53.06 -16.97
C ARG A 122 33.48 -53.59 -17.53
N SER A 123 33.02 -54.73 -17.00
CA SER A 123 32.08 -55.63 -17.68
C SER A 123 30.63 -55.14 -17.79
N ASP A 124 29.92 -55.82 -18.70
CA ASP A 124 28.46 -55.92 -18.83
C ASP A 124 27.75 -54.76 -19.57
N GLN A 125 27.55 -54.96 -20.88
CA GLN A 125 26.72 -54.10 -21.74
C GLN A 125 25.24 -54.16 -21.31
N VAL A 126 24.64 -53.01 -21.05
CA VAL A 126 23.18 -52.82 -21.10
C VAL A 126 22.87 -51.54 -21.89
N THR A 127 22.18 -51.69 -23.01
CA THR A 127 21.75 -50.57 -23.87
C THR A 127 20.34 -50.12 -23.45
N TYR A 128 20.13 -48.83 -23.27
CA TYR A 128 18.81 -48.19 -23.10
C TYR A 128 18.56 -47.15 -24.22
N THR A 129 17.30 -46.90 -24.60
CA THR A 129 16.86 -46.07 -25.77
C THR A 129 17.17 -44.54 -25.71
N GLY A 130 16.44 -43.68 -26.45
CA GLY A 130 16.76 -42.26 -26.87
C GLY A 130 15.99 -40.94 -26.41
N SER A 131 14.88 -40.93 -25.65
CA SER A 131 13.76 -39.92 -25.71
C SER A 131 13.68 -38.81 -24.66
N THR A 132 12.88 -37.77 -24.98
CA THR A 132 11.89 -37.03 -24.14
C THR A 132 11.25 -35.94 -25.01
N THR A 133 9.92 -35.90 -25.19
CA THR A 133 9.26 -34.80 -25.93
C THR A 133 9.04 -33.58 -25.03
N VAL A 134 10.02 -32.68 -24.98
CA VAL A 134 9.86 -31.38 -24.32
C VAL A 134 8.99 -30.47 -25.20
N ARG A 135 7.73 -30.25 -24.82
CA ARG A 135 6.95 -29.11 -25.31
C ARG A 135 7.19 -27.91 -24.37
N PRO A 136 7.91 -26.85 -24.80
CA PRO A 136 8.04 -25.67 -23.98
C PRO A 136 6.67 -24.96 -23.92
N ALA A 137 6.09 -24.86 -22.73
CA ALA A 137 4.81 -24.17 -22.50
C ALA A 137 5.02 -22.64 -22.53
N LEU A 138 5.23 -22.11 -23.73
CA LEU A 138 5.52 -20.70 -24.01
C LEU A 138 4.22 -19.91 -24.16
N ALA A 139 3.47 -19.77 -23.06
CA ALA A 139 2.39 -18.80 -23.00
C ALA A 139 2.98 -17.38 -23.03
N PRO A 140 2.45 -16.43 -23.83
CA PRO A 140 2.92 -15.05 -23.79
C PRO A 140 2.61 -14.39 -22.45
N VAL A 141 3.43 -13.42 -22.06
CA VAL A 141 3.30 -12.73 -20.77
C VAL A 141 2.87 -11.28 -21.00
N ALA A 142 1.61 -10.98 -20.67
CA ALA A 142 1.13 -9.61 -20.60
C ALA A 142 1.74 -8.90 -19.38
N THR A 143 2.47 -7.80 -19.62
CA THR A 143 3.06 -6.97 -18.56
C THR A 143 2.59 -5.52 -18.72
N LEU A 144 1.98 -4.96 -17.69
CA LEU A 144 1.64 -3.54 -17.67
C LEU A 144 2.92 -2.73 -17.45
N VAL A 145 3.25 -1.80 -18.34
CA VAL A 145 4.44 -0.94 -18.16
C VAL A 145 4.12 0.13 -17.12
N GLU A 146 4.77 0.02 -15.96
CA GLU A 146 4.71 1.07 -14.94
C GLU A 146 5.21 2.40 -15.53
N GLY A 147 4.38 3.45 -15.40
CA GLY A 147 4.69 4.77 -15.97
C GLY A 147 3.69 5.20 -17.03
N THR A 148 3.19 4.29 -17.86
CA THR A 148 2.32 4.60 -19.01
C THR A 148 0.85 4.23 -18.81
N ASP A 149 -0.02 4.72 -19.69
CA ASP A 149 -1.37 4.17 -19.95
C ASP A 149 -1.27 3.22 -21.17
N ARG A 150 -0.32 2.26 -21.13
CA ARG A 150 -0.01 1.29 -22.19
C ARG A 150 0.16 -0.11 -21.60
N THR A 151 -0.22 -1.14 -22.35
CA THR A 151 0.09 -2.54 -22.04
C THR A 151 1.18 -3.03 -22.98
N VAL A 152 2.17 -3.78 -22.46
CA VAL A 152 3.16 -4.46 -23.30
C VAL A 152 2.98 -5.96 -23.19
N LEU A 153 2.69 -6.59 -24.32
CA LEU A 153 2.57 -8.03 -24.44
C LEU A 153 3.95 -8.56 -24.88
N ALA A 154 4.60 -9.34 -24.03
CA ALA A 154 5.91 -9.91 -24.30
C ALA A 154 5.79 -11.38 -24.75
N MET A 155 6.27 -11.67 -25.95
CA MET A 155 6.38 -13.01 -26.52
C MET A 155 7.74 -13.62 -26.14
N PRO A 156 7.79 -14.83 -25.57
CA PRO A 156 9.04 -15.42 -25.08
C PRO A 156 9.93 -16.03 -26.19
N THR A 157 9.77 -15.65 -27.46
CA THR A 157 10.54 -16.21 -28.59
C THR A 157 11.00 -15.14 -29.59
N THR A 158 12.28 -15.20 -29.96
CA THR A 158 12.96 -14.30 -30.90
C THR A 158 12.58 -14.48 -32.37
N SER A 159 11.53 -15.27 -32.66
CA SER A 159 11.12 -15.68 -34.01
C SER A 159 9.72 -15.19 -34.40
N THR A 160 9.21 -14.16 -33.70
CA THR A 160 7.83 -13.67 -33.85
C THR A 160 7.71 -12.25 -34.40
N ALA A 161 8.82 -11.59 -34.74
CA ALA A 161 8.81 -10.26 -35.35
C ALA A 161 7.92 -10.22 -36.60
N GLY A 162 6.98 -9.27 -36.67
CA GLY A 162 5.98 -9.17 -37.73
C GLY A 162 4.67 -9.93 -37.49
N THR A 163 4.56 -10.73 -36.42
CA THR A 163 3.29 -11.39 -36.01
C THR A 163 2.24 -10.32 -35.75
N VAL A 164 1.10 -10.35 -36.46
CA VAL A 164 -0.02 -9.45 -36.20
C VAL A 164 -0.71 -9.86 -34.90
N VAL A 165 -0.91 -8.88 -34.02
CA VAL A 165 -1.66 -9.05 -32.78
C VAL A 165 -2.98 -8.30 -32.92
N THR A 166 -4.07 -9.00 -32.66
CA THR A 166 -5.41 -8.41 -32.65
C THR A 166 -5.95 -8.36 -31.22
N LYS A 167 -6.81 -7.37 -30.97
CA LYS A 167 -7.56 -7.16 -29.74
C LYS A 167 -9.03 -7.16 -30.11
N ASN A 168 -9.78 -8.13 -29.60
CA ASN A 168 -11.19 -8.33 -29.98
C ASN A 168 -11.42 -8.46 -31.50
N GLY A 169 -10.42 -8.95 -32.24
CA GLY A 169 -10.43 -9.07 -33.71
C GLY A 169 -9.94 -7.83 -34.48
N GLU A 170 -9.69 -6.69 -33.83
CA GLU A 170 -9.08 -5.52 -34.47
C GLU A 170 -7.55 -5.53 -34.31
N PRO A 171 -6.76 -5.32 -35.39
CA PRO A 171 -5.30 -5.33 -35.30
C PRO A 171 -4.78 -4.11 -34.52
N ILE A 172 -4.05 -4.35 -33.42
CA ILE A 172 -3.42 -3.30 -32.60
C ILE A 172 -1.97 -3.02 -33.02
N GLY A 173 -1.33 -3.96 -33.72
CA GLY A 173 0.04 -3.80 -34.20
C GLY A 173 0.68 -5.13 -34.59
N THR A 174 1.98 -5.09 -34.84
CA THR A 174 2.83 -6.27 -35.04
C THR A 174 3.85 -6.38 -33.93
N VAL A 175 4.20 -7.60 -33.54
CA VAL A 175 5.30 -7.87 -32.60
C VAL A 175 6.62 -7.33 -33.18
N SER A 176 7.36 -6.53 -32.41
CA SER A 176 8.66 -5.98 -32.79
C SER A 176 9.80 -7.00 -32.64
N GLU A 177 11.00 -6.64 -33.11
CA GLU A 177 12.19 -7.51 -33.09
C GLU A 177 12.60 -7.96 -31.67
N ASP A 178 12.23 -7.19 -30.64
CA ASP A 178 12.43 -7.53 -29.22
C ASP A 178 11.37 -8.49 -28.64
N GLY A 179 10.43 -8.96 -29.46
CA GLY A 179 9.35 -9.84 -29.04
C GLY A 179 8.20 -9.14 -28.32
N SER A 180 8.14 -7.80 -28.33
CA SER A 180 7.06 -7.05 -27.67
C SER A 180 5.99 -6.52 -28.64
N VAL A 181 4.78 -6.24 -28.15
CA VAL A 181 3.84 -5.33 -28.83
C VAL A 181 3.22 -4.39 -27.81
N VAL A 182 3.00 -3.14 -28.21
CA VAL A 182 2.44 -2.08 -27.38
C VAL A 182 0.97 -1.88 -27.73
N ASP A 183 0.08 -2.04 -26.76
CA ASP A 183 -1.30 -1.55 -26.86
C ASP A 183 -1.35 -0.10 -26.38
N ASP A 184 -1.62 0.81 -27.31
CA ASP A 184 -1.74 2.26 -27.10
C ASP A 184 -3.15 2.70 -26.63
N ASP A 185 -4.17 1.84 -26.75
CA ASP A 185 -5.50 2.04 -26.16
C ASP A 185 -5.89 0.82 -25.30
N PRO A 186 -5.25 0.65 -24.12
CA PRO A 186 -5.64 -0.38 -23.17
C PRO A 186 -6.97 0.00 -22.50
N SER A 187 -8.06 -0.22 -23.23
CA SER A 187 -9.37 -0.57 -22.68
C SER A 187 -9.17 -1.55 -21.53
N LEU A 188 -9.31 -1.08 -20.29
CA LEU A 188 -9.20 -1.90 -19.08
C LEU A 188 -10.55 -2.57 -18.74
N LEU A 189 -11.28 -2.97 -19.78
CA LEU A 189 -12.54 -3.70 -19.68
C LEU A 189 -12.23 -5.19 -19.57
N ALA A 190 -12.97 -5.89 -18.71
CA ALA A 190 -12.71 -7.29 -18.34
C ALA A 190 -13.11 -8.31 -19.42
N THR A 191 -13.09 -7.89 -20.68
CA THR A 191 -13.62 -8.58 -21.86
C THR A 191 -12.61 -8.68 -23.00
N ASP A 192 -11.47 -7.99 -22.91
CA ASP A 192 -10.55 -7.90 -24.03
C ASP A 192 -9.76 -9.19 -24.21
N SER A 193 -9.90 -9.81 -25.39
CA SER A 193 -9.15 -10.98 -25.81
C SER A 193 -8.06 -10.57 -26.79
N TYR A 194 -6.81 -10.90 -26.49
CA TYR A 194 -5.71 -10.73 -27.43
C TYR A 194 -5.51 -12.02 -28.20
N GLU A 195 -5.50 -11.95 -29.53
CA GLU A 195 -5.26 -13.08 -30.41
C GLU A 195 -3.99 -12.84 -31.23
N PHE A 196 -3.07 -13.80 -31.15
CA PHE A 196 -1.79 -13.81 -31.84
C PHE A 196 -1.89 -14.82 -32.97
N THR A 197 -1.77 -14.39 -34.22
CA THR A 197 -1.85 -15.28 -35.39
C THR A 197 -0.46 -15.46 -35.97
N ILE A 198 0.13 -16.64 -35.75
CA ILE A 198 1.50 -16.97 -36.16
C ILE A 198 1.41 -17.91 -37.37
N GLU A 199 2.13 -17.59 -38.44
CA GLU A 199 2.34 -18.52 -39.56
C GLU A 199 3.43 -19.52 -39.17
N THR A 200 3.10 -20.81 -39.21
CA THR A 200 4.04 -21.89 -38.90
C THR A 200 4.98 -22.14 -40.10
N PRO A 201 6.12 -22.85 -39.93
CA PRO A 201 7.06 -23.12 -41.03
C PRO A 201 6.49 -23.89 -42.24
N ASN A 202 5.29 -24.48 -42.10
CA ASN A 202 4.55 -25.15 -43.17
C ASN A 202 3.43 -24.29 -43.79
N GLY A 203 3.33 -23.00 -43.44
CA GLY A 203 2.33 -22.06 -43.98
C GLY A 203 0.93 -22.20 -43.39
N GLU A 204 0.80 -22.83 -42.21
CA GLU A 204 -0.48 -22.92 -41.49
C GLU A 204 -0.58 -21.78 -40.47
N MET A 205 -1.76 -21.16 -40.37
CA MET A 205 -1.99 -20.10 -39.39
C MET A 205 -2.45 -20.70 -38.06
N GLN A 206 -1.65 -20.50 -37.01
CA GLN A 206 -2.00 -20.90 -35.65
C GLN A 206 -2.38 -19.68 -34.81
N SER A 207 -3.59 -19.70 -34.24
CA SER A 207 -4.05 -18.67 -33.30
C SER A 207 -3.80 -19.07 -31.84
N VAL A 208 -3.27 -18.13 -31.06
CA VAL A 208 -3.19 -18.23 -29.59
C VAL A 208 -4.01 -17.09 -29.00
N THR A 209 -5.10 -17.44 -28.31
CA THR A 209 -5.96 -16.46 -27.61
C THR A 209 -5.56 -16.35 -26.14
N ILE A 210 -5.18 -15.15 -25.71
CA ILE A 210 -5.03 -14.79 -24.30
C ILE A 210 -6.30 -14.11 -23.83
N ASN A 211 -7.10 -14.84 -23.04
CA ASN A 211 -8.24 -14.28 -22.33
C ASN A 211 -7.73 -13.55 -21.08
N ASP A 212 -7.48 -12.24 -21.21
CA ASP A 212 -6.89 -11.42 -20.14
C ASP A 212 -7.85 -11.11 -18.97
N ALA A 213 -9.01 -11.78 -18.93
CA ALA A 213 -9.99 -11.69 -17.85
C ALA A 213 -9.39 -11.94 -16.44
N ALA A 214 -8.27 -12.68 -16.35
CA ALA A 214 -7.55 -12.90 -15.11
C ALA A 214 -6.72 -11.67 -14.65
N SER A 215 -6.21 -10.83 -15.56
CA SER A 215 -5.38 -9.66 -15.21
C SER A 215 -6.17 -8.34 -15.24
N THR A 216 -7.16 -8.19 -16.12
CA THR A 216 -8.08 -7.02 -16.11
C THR A 216 -9.02 -7.02 -14.90
N ALA A 217 -9.43 -8.20 -14.40
CA ALA A 217 -10.06 -8.32 -13.07
C ALA A 217 -9.13 -7.85 -11.95
N ALA A 218 -7.81 -7.95 -12.13
CA ALA A 218 -6.78 -7.41 -11.25
C ALA A 218 -6.41 -5.93 -11.55
N LEU A 219 -7.25 -5.18 -12.27
CA LEU A 219 -7.12 -3.73 -12.41
C LEU A 219 -8.34 -2.97 -11.84
N ASN A 220 -9.57 -3.43 -12.06
CA ASN A 220 -10.77 -2.76 -11.55
C ASN A 220 -11.01 -3.04 -10.05
N GLY A 221 -10.44 -2.20 -9.18
CA GLY A 221 -10.64 -2.27 -7.73
C GLY A 221 -11.05 -0.94 -7.08
N ALA A 222 -11.40 -1.02 -5.81
CA ALA A 222 -11.75 0.08 -4.93
C ALA A 222 -11.12 -0.11 -3.55
N MET A 223 -10.66 0.99 -2.95
CA MET A 223 -10.02 1.02 -1.64
C MET A 223 -10.93 1.67 -0.60
N TYR A 224 -11.24 0.91 0.45
CA TYR A 224 -12.16 1.29 1.50
C TYR A 224 -11.37 1.61 2.77
N THR A 225 -11.54 2.81 3.32
CA THR A 225 -10.93 3.21 4.59
C THR A 225 -12.03 3.54 5.61
N SER A 226 -12.12 2.76 6.68
CA SER A 226 -13.10 2.97 7.76
C SER A 226 -12.41 3.56 8.99
N TYR A 227 -12.82 4.74 9.42
CA TYR A 227 -12.42 5.35 10.70
C TYR A 227 -13.65 5.43 11.61
N LYS A 228 -13.61 4.74 12.76
CA LYS A 228 -14.67 4.80 13.78
C LYS A 228 -14.12 5.29 15.13
N THR A 229 -14.98 5.93 15.91
CA THR A 229 -14.72 6.23 17.33
C THR A 229 -15.81 5.63 18.19
N TYR A 230 -15.48 5.11 19.38
CA TYR A 230 -16.47 4.48 20.26
C TYR A 230 -16.07 4.49 21.73
N ILE A 231 -17.08 4.44 22.61
CA ILE A 231 -16.91 4.32 24.07
C ILE A 231 -17.07 2.84 24.44
N PRO A 232 -16.05 2.17 25.01
CA PRO A 232 -16.08 0.71 25.18
C PRO A 232 -17.14 0.23 26.19
N GLY A 233 -17.34 0.96 27.29
CA GLY A 233 -18.36 0.61 28.29
C GLY A 233 -19.79 0.98 27.88
N PRO A 234 -20.81 0.57 28.65
CA PRO A 234 -22.21 0.97 28.44
C PRO A 234 -22.49 2.42 28.88
N ARG A 235 -21.59 2.99 29.67
CA ARG A 235 -21.68 4.29 30.31
C ARG A 235 -20.33 5.00 30.23
N ALA A 236 -20.35 6.32 30.15
CA ALA A 236 -19.22 7.19 30.46
C ALA A 236 -19.71 8.29 31.42
N SER A 237 -19.00 8.46 32.53
CA SER A 237 -19.19 9.62 33.41
C SER A 237 -18.58 10.86 32.78
N VAL A 238 -19.25 11.99 32.97
CA VAL A 238 -18.64 13.31 32.73
C VAL A 238 -17.63 13.57 33.85
N PRO A 239 -16.38 13.96 33.54
CA PRO A 239 -15.40 14.25 34.56
C PRO A 239 -15.82 15.40 35.48
N ILE A 240 -15.40 15.33 36.74
CA ILE A 240 -15.65 16.38 37.74
C ILE A 240 -15.08 17.72 37.22
N GLY A 241 -15.83 18.80 37.39
CA GLY A 241 -15.49 20.13 36.86
C GLY A 241 -15.97 20.42 35.44
N THR A 242 -16.39 19.42 34.65
CA THR A 242 -16.96 19.67 33.31
C THR A 242 -18.43 20.09 33.41
N LEU A 243 -18.71 21.38 33.18
CA LEU A 243 -20.05 21.97 33.29
C LEU A 243 -20.87 21.81 32.01
N CYS A 244 -21.52 20.66 31.81
CA CYS A 244 -22.33 20.42 30.61
C CYS A 244 -23.61 21.27 30.52
N ASN A 245 -24.19 21.61 31.67
CA ASN A 245 -25.41 22.42 31.81
C ASN A 245 -25.46 22.95 33.25
N LEU A 246 -25.79 24.24 33.44
CA LEU A 246 -25.85 24.86 34.77
C LEU A 246 -26.90 24.23 35.70
N ARG A 247 -27.91 23.54 35.15
CA ARG A 247 -28.97 22.85 35.92
C ARG A 247 -28.64 21.39 36.24
N TRP A 248 -27.46 20.87 35.88
CA TRP A 248 -27.08 19.48 36.15
C TRP A 248 -26.00 19.40 37.23
N THR A 249 -26.20 18.53 38.21
CA THR A 249 -25.21 18.30 39.28
C THR A 249 -23.90 17.76 38.69
N ALA A 250 -22.81 18.52 38.86
CA ALA A 250 -21.47 18.10 38.46
C ALA A 250 -21.09 16.75 39.09
N GLY A 251 -20.34 15.92 38.36
CA GLY A 251 -19.98 14.57 38.80
C GLY A 251 -21.12 13.53 38.77
N LYS A 252 -22.38 13.93 38.54
CA LYS A 252 -23.54 13.03 38.40
C LYS A 252 -24.11 12.96 36.97
N VAL A 253 -23.34 13.39 35.96
CA VAL A 253 -23.79 13.34 34.55
C VAL A 253 -23.19 12.13 33.86
N TRP A 254 -24.05 11.31 33.25
CA TRP A 254 -23.66 10.08 32.58
C TRP A 254 -24.20 10.04 31.15
N PHE A 255 -23.34 9.63 30.21
CA PHE A 255 -23.68 9.45 28.80
C PHE A 255 -23.67 7.96 28.43
N LYS A 256 -24.50 7.59 27.45
CA LYS A 256 -24.50 6.26 26.82
C LYS A 256 -23.16 6.01 26.13
N GLY A 257 -22.51 4.91 26.49
CA GLY A 257 -21.40 4.36 25.72
C GLY A 257 -21.88 3.38 24.64
N ASP A 258 -20.95 2.78 23.91
CA ASP A 258 -21.26 1.87 22.80
C ASP A 258 -21.31 0.39 23.23
N ASN A 259 -20.87 0.07 24.45
CA ASN A 259 -20.83 -1.28 25.03
C ASN A 259 -20.25 -2.34 24.08
N ARG A 260 -19.05 -2.11 23.57
CA ARG A 260 -18.38 -3.01 22.62
C ARG A 260 -16.87 -3.02 22.75
N SER A 261 -16.25 -4.03 22.14
CA SER A 261 -14.81 -4.06 21.87
C SER A 261 -14.50 -3.54 20.46
N TRP A 262 -13.26 -3.75 20.01
CA TRP A 262 -12.83 -3.50 18.63
C TRP A 262 -13.69 -4.28 17.63
N VAL A 263 -14.07 -3.65 16.53
CA VAL A 263 -14.86 -4.33 15.48
C VAL A 263 -14.23 -4.12 14.12
N TRP A 264 -13.95 -5.22 13.45
CA TRP A 264 -13.39 -5.26 12.12
C TRP A 264 -14.46 -4.88 11.07
N GLY A 265 -14.05 -4.15 10.05
CA GLY A 265 -14.92 -3.74 8.95
C GLY A 265 -15.96 -2.66 9.26
N HIS A 266 -16.79 -2.38 8.24
CA HIS A 266 -17.69 -1.23 8.22
C HIS A 266 -19.05 -1.47 8.90
N ASN A 267 -19.50 -2.72 9.05
CA ASN A 267 -20.88 -3.08 9.41
C ASN A 267 -21.36 -2.68 10.83
N GLN A 268 -20.52 -2.10 11.70
CA GLN A 268 -20.94 -1.63 13.03
C GLN A 268 -20.91 -0.10 13.21
N THR A 269 -21.32 0.64 12.18
CA THR A 269 -21.55 2.10 12.29
C THR A 269 -22.60 2.45 13.36
N ALA A 270 -23.54 1.56 13.69
CA ALA A 270 -24.60 1.79 14.67
C ALA A 270 -24.16 1.73 16.16
N ARG A 271 -23.00 1.12 16.46
CA ARG A 271 -22.40 1.04 17.81
C ARG A 271 -21.10 1.86 17.91
N SER A 272 -21.10 3.04 17.31
CA SER A 272 -19.95 3.95 17.34
C SER A 272 -20.44 5.35 17.72
N ARG A 273 -19.59 6.21 18.31
CA ARG A 273 -19.92 7.65 18.46
C ARG A 273 -19.93 8.32 17.10
N THR A 274 -18.87 8.12 16.33
CA THR A 274 -18.77 8.55 14.93
C THR A 274 -18.20 7.44 14.05
N ALA A 275 -18.59 7.43 12.79
CA ALA A 275 -18.10 6.52 11.77
C ALA A 275 -17.94 7.26 10.44
N ALA A 276 -16.78 7.12 9.81
CA ALA A 276 -16.48 7.57 8.46
C ALA A 276 -16.03 6.36 7.63
N LEU A 277 -16.53 6.28 6.40
CA LEU A 277 -16.09 5.34 5.38
C LEU A 277 -15.72 6.16 4.14
N VAL A 278 -14.44 6.16 3.80
CA VAL A 278 -13.92 6.71 2.56
C VAL A 278 -13.80 5.58 1.55
N VAL A 279 -14.22 5.79 0.32
CA VAL A 279 -14.04 4.84 -0.78
C VAL A 279 -13.36 5.57 -1.94
N ALA A 280 -12.15 5.16 -2.30
CA ALA A 280 -11.52 5.51 -3.56
C ALA A 280 -11.89 4.43 -4.59
N ASP A 281 -12.55 4.80 -5.68
CA ASP A 281 -13.17 3.87 -6.62
C ASP A 281 -12.59 4.06 -8.03
N TRP A 282 -12.00 2.99 -8.58
CA TRP A 282 -11.47 2.92 -9.95
C TRP A 282 -12.26 1.97 -10.86
N ARG A 283 -13.37 1.41 -10.39
CA ARG A 283 -14.15 0.42 -11.15
C ARG A 283 -14.94 1.10 -12.26
N ASN A 284 -15.11 0.39 -13.39
CA ASN A 284 -15.93 0.84 -14.52
C ASN A 284 -15.53 2.24 -15.02
N GLY A 285 -14.22 2.52 -15.09
CA GLY A 285 -13.68 3.81 -15.52
C GLY A 285 -13.84 4.97 -14.52
N LYS A 286 -14.47 4.76 -13.36
CA LYS A 286 -14.58 5.78 -12.31
C LYS A 286 -13.20 6.21 -11.81
N ARG A 287 -13.14 7.45 -11.30
CA ARG A 287 -12.00 8.02 -10.57
C ARG A 287 -12.56 8.93 -9.49
N GLU A 288 -13.24 8.35 -8.50
CA GLU A 288 -13.96 9.08 -7.44
C GLU A 288 -13.45 8.75 -6.04
N VAL A 289 -13.44 9.73 -5.13
CA VAL A 289 -13.23 9.50 -3.69
C VAL A 289 -14.46 9.99 -2.92
N THR A 290 -15.28 9.06 -2.43
CA THR A 290 -16.51 9.35 -1.69
C THR A 290 -16.32 9.28 -0.18
N LEU A 291 -17.18 9.97 0.59
CA LEU A 291 -17.24 9.88 2.05
C LEU A 291 -18.67 9.62 2.52
N THR A 292 -18.90 8.44 3.09
CA THR A 292 -20.07 8.16 3.93
C THR A 292 -19.73 8.47 5.38
N ARG A 293 -20.59 9.23 6.08
CA ARG A 293 -20.35 9.72 7.45
C ARG A 293 -21.57 9.59 8.34
N ARG A 294 -21.38 9.17 9.59
CA ARG A 294 -22.45 8.97 10.58
C ARG A 294 -22.02 9.43 11.97
N VAL A 295 -22.91 10.15 12.65
CA VAL A 295 -22.85 10.42 14.10
C VAL A 295 -24.06 9.74 14.73
N ASN A 296 -23.87 8.95 15.79
CA ASN A 296 -25.01 8.41 16.52
C ASN A 296 -25.42 9.33 17.67
N PRO A 297 -26.69 9.27 18.13
CA PRO A 297 -27.17 10.11 19.21
C PRO A 297 -26.30 10.01 20.48
N THR A 298 -26.06 11.17 21.08
CA THR A 298 -25.61 11.28 22.46
C THR A 298 -26.83 11.24 23.36
N VAL A 299 -26.86 10.26 24.27
CA VAL A 299 -27.99 10.03 25.17
C VAL A 299 -27.50 10.17 26.61
N ARG A 300 -28.13 11.06 27.38
CA ARG A 300 -27.84 11.32 28.80
C ARG A 300 -28.75 10.47 29.69
N TYR A 301 -28.22 10.05 30.83
CA TYR A 301 -28.93 9.39 31.93
C TYR A 301 -28.82 10.22 33.21
N ALA A 302 -29.74 9.99 34.16
CA ALA A 302 -29.77 10.68 35.45
C ALA A 302 -28.54 10.35 36.31
N ASP A 303 -28.09 9.10 36.24
CA ASP A 303 -26.96 8.52 36.96
C ASP A 303 -26.39 7.32 36.15
N GLY A 304 -25.40 6.61 36.72
CA GLY A 304 -24.72 5.51 36.04
C GLY A 304 -25.53 4.20 35.96
N THR A 305 -26.46 3.96 36.87
CA THR A 305 -27.27 2.73 36.96
C THR A 305 -28.63 2.88 36.27
N SER A 306 -29.14 4.11 36.15
CA SER A 306 -30.42 4.45 35.53
C SER A 306 -30.57 3.85 34.13
N THR A 307 -31.69 3.17 33.90
CA THR A 307 -32.03 2.56 32.61
C THR A 307 -32.80 3.49 31.68
N ARG A 308 -33.35 4.60 32.20
CA ARG A 308 -34.19 5.55 31.46
C ARG A 308 -33.38 6.78 31.00
N PRO A 309 -33.35 7.10 29.71
CA PRO A 309 -32.66 8.29 29.22
C PRO A 309 -33.43 9.56 29.63
N VAL A 310 -32.69 10.63 29.97
CA VAL A 310 -33.26 11.93 30.39
C VAL A 310 -33.06 13.03 29.36
N ALA A 311 -32.18 12.83 28.37
CA ALA A 311 -32.05 13.68 27.19
C ALA A 311 -31.37 12.91 26.05
N SER A 312 -31.62 13.31 24.81
CA SER A 312 -30.96 12.78 23.61
C SER A 312 -30.78 13.90 22.59
N ALA A 313 -29.61 13.98 21.96
CA ALA A 313 -29.38 14.84 20.79
C ALA A 313 -28.25 14.26 19.91
N THR A 314 -28.30 14.55 18.62
CA THR A 314 -27.29 14.08 17.65
C THR A 314 -26.49 15.28 17.15
N ALA A 315 -25.16 15.23 17.23
CA ALA A 315 -24.31 16.27 16.66
C ALA A 315 -24.29 16.17 15.13
N SER A 316 -24.14 17.31 14.44
CA SER A 316 -24.16 17.32 12.99
C SER A 316 -22.92 16.63 12.40
N PRO A 317 -23.06 15.78 11.37
CA PRO A 317 -21.93 15.10 10.73
C PRO A 317 -21.03 16.03 9.92
N GLN A 318 -21.39 17.30 9.73
CA GLN A 318 -20.67 18.29 8.94
C GLN A 318 -19.20 18.46 9.38
N GLY A 319 -18.90 18.21 10.67
CA GLY A 319 -17.53 18.20 11.20
C GLY A 319 -16.65 17.04 10.72
N MET A 320 -17.18 16.10 9.94
CA MET A 320 -16.43 15.04 9.23
C MET A 320 -16.44 15.32 7.73
N TYR A 321 -15.28 15.57 7.13
CA TYR A 321 -15.18 15.92 5.71
C TYR A 321 -13.81 15.53 5.11
N LEU A 322 -13.75 15.41 3.79
CA LEU A 322 -12.50 15.26 3.03
C LEU A 322 -11.92 16.62 2.66
N ARG A 323 -10.59 16.69 2.56
CA ARG A 323 -9.80 17.78 1.95
C ARG A 323 -8.61 17.20 1.21
N ALA A 324 -8.02 17.99 0.31
CA ALA A 324 -6.87 17.58 -0.51
C ALA A 324 -7.13 16.21 -1.16
N VAL A 325 -8.26 16.12 -1.85
CA VAL A 325 -8.67 14.92 -2.59
C VAL A 325 -8.05 15.03 -3.98
N ALA A 326 -7.23 14.05 -4.33
CA ALA A 326 -6.68 13.87 -5.67
C ALA A 326 -6.77 12.39 -6.04
N ILE A 327 -7.09 12.08 -7.29
CA ILE A 327 -7.17 10.70 -7.78
C ILE A 327 -6.77 10.65 -9.25
N ASN A 328 -5.99 9.64 -9.63
CA ASN A 328 -5.53 9.36 -10.99
C ASN A 328 -5.74 7.86 -11.31
N SER A 329 -5.20 7.36 -12.43
CA SER A 329 -5.35 5.97 -12.87
C SER A 329 -4.74 4.91 -11.93
N ARG A 330 -3.85 5.31 -11.01
CA ARG A 330 -3.07 4.42 -10.12
C ARG A 330 -3.29 4.63 -8.64
N SER A 331 -3.53 5.86 -8.18
CA SER A 331 -3.60 6.21 -6.76
C SER A 331 -4.58 7.32 -6.45
N ALA A 332 -5.00 7.37 -5.19
CA ALA A 332 -5.85 8.40 -4.62
C ALA A 332 -5.26 8.88 -3.30
N GLN A 333 -5.22 10.20 -3.14
CA GLN A 333 -4.79 10.88 -1.93
C GLN A 333 -5.99 11.60 -1.32
N PHE A 334 -6.15 11.51 0.00
CA PHE A 334 -7.18 12.28 0.70
C PHE A 334 -6.78 12.58 2.15
N THR A 335 -7.29 13.69 2.68
CA THR A 335 -7.26 14.02 4.11
C THR A 335 -8.68 13.98 4.69
N LEU A 336 -9.00 12.95 5.46
CA LEU A 336 -10.19 12.92 6.31
C LEU A 336 -9.96 13.76 7.57
N LYS A 337 -10.77 14.80 7.76
CA LYS A 337 -10.82 15.64 8.96
C LYS A 337 -12.03 15.28 9.81
N HIS A 338 -11.88 15.34 11.13
CA HIS A 338 -12.97 15.15 12.09
C HIS A 338 -12.89 16.14 13.25
N LYS A 339 -13.99 16.85 13.52
CA LYS A 339 -14.21 17.68 14.71
C LYS A 339 -15.70 17.64 15.09
N ILE A 340 -16.08 16.74 16.01
CA ILE A 340 -17.48 16.52 16.42
C ILE A 340 -17.62 16.73 17.93
N GLY A 341 -18.45 17.69 18.34
CA GLY A 341 -18.73 18.05 19.74
C GLY A 341 -19.82 17.19 20.38
N ASN A 342 -19.95 17.29 21.70
CA ASN A 342 -21.09 16.71 22.42
C ASN A 342 -22.28 17.70 22.38
N PRO A 343 -23.40 17.37 21.72
CA PRO A 343 -24.54 18.29 21.56
C PRO A 343 -25.31 18.53 22.87
N LEU A 344 -25.02 17.75 23.92
CA LEU A 344 -25.60 17.86 25.26
C LEU A 344 -24.60 18.38 26.31
N CYS A 345 -23.39 18.80 25.92
CA CYS A 345 -22.37 19.27 26.85
C CYS A 345 -21.48 20.33 26.19
N PHE A 346 -21.86 21.61 26.32
CA PHE A 346 -21.19 22.71 25.60
C PHE A 346 -19.74 22.96 26.05
N SER A 347 -19.39 22.65 27.30
CA SER A 347 -18.03 22.77 27.84
C SER A 347 -17.12 21.59 27.49
N ALA A 348 -17.66 20.51 26.90
CA ALA A 348 -16.85 19.43 26.38
C ALA A 348 -16.35 19.78 24.97
N GLY A 349 -15.04 19.90 24.85
CA GLY A 349 -14.32 19.97 23.59
C GLY A 349 -14.62 18.78 22.68
N PRO A 350 -14.48 18.97 21.36
CA PRO A 350 -14.85 17.97 20.37
C PRO A 350 -13.87 16.81 20.29
N ILE A 351 -14.38 15.64 19.92
CA ILE A 351 -13.54 14.54 19.44
C ILE A 351 -12.86 14.99 18.15
N THR A 352 -11.53 14.96 18.10
CA THR A 352 -10.76 15.42 16.94
C THR A 352 -9.78 14.37 16.44
N TYR A 353 -9.74 14.23 15.11
CA TYR A 353 -8.69 13.49 14.42
C TYR A 353 -8.48 13.99 12.99
N GLN A 354 -7.34 13.63 12.43
CA GLN A 354 -7.01 13.72 11.02
C GLN A 354 -6.44 12.37 10.57
N LEU A 355 -6.80 11.96 9.36
CA LEU A 355 -6.16 10.88 8.63
C LEU A 355 -5.80 11.39 7.23
N ARG A 356 -4.52 11.40 6.90
CA ARG A 356 -4.01 11.47 5.53
C ARG A 356 -3.83 10.04 5.04
N ALA A 357 -4.27 9.76 3.82
CA ALA A 357 -4.10 8.46 3.20
C ALA A 357 -3.66 8.64 1.75
N THR A 358 -2.73 7.79 1.32
CA THR A 358 -2.43 7.52 -0.09
C THR A 358 -2.76 6.05 -0.31
N VAL A 359 -3.79 5.78 -1.10
CA VAL A 359 -4.26 4.43 -1.42
C VAL A 359 -4.04 4.16 -2.91
N TYR A 360 -3.58 2.95 -3.24
CA TYR A 360 -3.26 2.58 -4.62
C TYR A 360 -4.28 1.58 -5.17
N ARG A 361 -4.50 1.62 -6.49
CA ARG A 361 -5.44 0.73 -7.21
C ARG A 361 -5.04 -0.74 -7.08
N ASN A 362 -3.75 -1.04 -6.94
CA ASN A 362 -3.20 -2.39 -6.66
C ASN A 362 -3.45 -2.89 -5.21
N GLY A 363 -4.08 -2.06 -4.38
CA GLY A 363 -4.48 -2.35 -3.01
C GLY A 363 -3.41 -2.12 -1.94
N SER A 364 -2.22 -1.58 -2.28
CA SER A 364 -1.29 -1.05 -1.28
C SER A 364 -1.78 0.29 -0.72
N ALA A 365 -1.27 0.70 0.45
CA ALA A 365 -1.65 1.98 1.04
C ALA A 365 -0.66 2.50 2.09
N SER A 366 -0.58 3.83 2.21
CA SER A 366 0.07 4.56 3.30
C SER A 366 -0.96 5.38 4.07
N TYR A 367 -0.86 5.37 5.41
CA TYR A 367 -1.69 6.13 6.32
C TYR A 367 -0.85 6.90 7.32
N TYR A 368 -1.13 8.20 7.46
CA TYR A 368 -0.58 9.05 8.51
C TYR A 368 -1.70 9.81 9.19
N GLY A 369 -1.79 9.76 10.51
CA GLY A 369 -2.88 10.41 11.24
C GLY A 369 -2.45 10.98 12.58
N HIS A 370 -3.32 11.82 13.14
CA HIS A 370 -3.25 12.21 14.54
C HIS A 370 -4.65 12.19 15.13
N SER A 371 -4.75 11.88 16.41
CA SER A 371 -6.01 11.97 17.16
C SER A 371 -5.70 12.36 18.60
N ILE A 372 -6.68 12.95 19.27
CA ILE A 372 -6.70 12.87 20.73
C ILE A 372 -6.89 11.40 21.17
N ASP A 373 -6.60 11.12 22.43
CA ASP A 373 -6.61 9.76 23.00
C ASP A 373 -7.97 9.39 23.62
N VAL A 374 -9.06 10.03 23.19
CA VAL A 374 -10.40 9.80 23.75
C VAL A 374 -11.51 10.09 22.73
N PRO A 375 -12.51 9.20 22.56
CA PRO A 375 -12.66 7.89 23.19
C PRO A 375 -11.75 6.85 22.52
N ARG A 376 -12.17 5.59 22.31
CA ARG A 376 -11.36 4.66 21.50
C ARG A 376 -11.45 5.02 20.01
N HIS A 377 -10.31 4.95 19.31
CA HIS A 377 -10.23 5.14 17.86
C HIS A 377 -9.84 3.82 17.18
N GLU A 378 -10.51 3.49 16.07
CA GLU A 378 -10.17 2.33 15.25
C GLU A 378 -10.21 2.71 13.75
N VAL A 379 -9.16 2.33 13.03
CA VAL A 379 -8.98 2.57 11.60
C VAL A 379 -8.72 1.23 10.92
N TYR A 380 -9.47 0.94 9.87
CA TYR A 380 -9.35 -0.28 9.07
C TYR A 380 -9.32 0.07 7.58
N ALA A 381 -8.67 -0.77 6.79
CA ALA A 381 -8.60 -0.67 5.34
C ALA A 381 -8.99 -2.00 4.68
N MET A 382 -9.50 -1.97 3.46
CA MET A 382 -9.83 -3.15 2.66
C MET A 382 -9.70 -2.81 1.17
N SER A 383 -9.09 -3.71 0.39
CA SER A 383 -9.22 -3.74 -1.06
C SER A 383 -10.31 -4.73 -1.44
N ASP A 384 -11.23 -4.36 -2.33
CA ASP A 384 -12.25 -5.29 -2.83
C ASP A 384 -11.66 -6.54 -3.48
N ARG A 385 -10.48 -6.43 -4.12
CA ARG A 385 -9.66 -7.54 -4.62
C ARG A 385 -9.48 -8.69 -3.63
N ARG A 386 -9.49 -8.42 -2.33
CA ARG A 386 -9.34 -9.41 -1.25
C ARG A 386 -10.52 -9.51 -0.30
N GLY A 387 -11.47 -8.56 -0.37
CA GLY A 387 -12.66 -8.47 0.49
C GLY A 387 -12.40 -8.36 2.00
N THR A 388 -11.14 -8.37 2.43
CA THR A 388 -10.74 -8.60 3.83
C THR A 388 -10.28 -7.31 4.48
N TRP A 389 -10.89 -6.98 5.63
CA TRP A 389 -10.52 -5.78 6.37
C TRP A 389 -9.26 -5.99 7.21
N ARG A 390 -8.22 -5.19 6.97
CA ARG A 390 -7.01 -5.12 7.79
C ARG A 390 -7.06 -3.97 8.80
N LYS A 391 -6.45 -4.18 9.96
CA LYS A 391 -6.28 -3.16 11.01
C LYS A 391 -5.17 -2.19 10.60
N VAL A 392 -5.52 -0.93 10.39
CA VAL A 392 -4.56 0.19 10.18
C VAL A 392 -4.10 0.72 11.52
N LYS A 393 -5.03 1.06 12.41
CA LYS A 393 -4.72 1.56 13.76
C LYS A 393 -5.83 1.20 14.74
N GLN A 394 -5.44 0.89 15.97
CA GLN A 394 -6.34 0.90 17.13
C GLN A 394 -5.68 1.74 18.22
N ARG A 395 -6.50 2.48 18.97
CA ARG A 395 -6.04 3.36 20.04
C ARG A 395 -7.00 3.32 21.22
N SER A 396 -6.54 2.75 22.33
CA SER A 396 -7.27 2.74 23.60
C SER A 396 -7.55 4.16 24.10
N SER A 397 -8.65 4.32 24.82
CA SER A 397 -9.04 5.58 25.45
C SER A 397 -8.19 5.83 26.70
N THR A 398 -7.73 7.06 26.92
CA THR A 398 -7.04 7.47 28.16
C THR A 398 -8.05 7.99 29.19
N SER A 399 -8.55 9.22 29.01
CA SER A 399 -9.51 9.85 29.92
C SER A 399 -10.40 10.89 29.23
N PHE A 400 -11.67 10.95 29.61
CA PHE A 400 -12.59 12.00 29.17
C PHE A 400 -12.25 13.39 29.71
N MET A 401 -11.34 13.51 30.69
CA MET A 401 -10.72 14.80 31.06
C MET A 401 -10.06 15.47 29.85
N CYS A 402 -9.59 14.71 28.87
CA CYS A 402 -8.93 15.28 27.69
C CYS A 402 -9.91 15.93 26.70
N LEU A 403 -11.22 15.87 26.98
CA LEU A 403 -12.25 16.66 26.33
C LEU A 403 -12.71 17.88 27.18
N SER A 404 -12.24 18.12 28.40
CA SER A 404 -12.69 19.29 29.17
C SER A 404 -12.04 20.59 28.67
N ALA A 405 -12.83 21.66 28.55
CA ALA A 405 -12.37 23.01 28.23
C ALA A 405 -12.56 23.97 29.44
N PRO A 406 -11.60 24.87 29.73
CA PRO A 406 -10.23 24.87 29.20
C PRO A 406 -9.51 23.57 29.58
N GLN A 407 -8.40 23.26 28.90
CA GLN A 407 -7.42 22.34 29.48
C GLN A 407 -6.72 23.07 30.62
N VAL A 408 -7.42 23.23 31.75
CA VAL A 408 -6.82 23.70 33.00
C VAL A 408 -5.84 22.61 33.39
N ILE A 409 -4.55 22.88 33.20
CA ILE A 409 -3.47 21.91 33.29
C ILE A 409 -3.28 21.53 34.75
N SER A 410 -4.15 20.66 35.27
CA SER A 410 -3.90 19.98 36.52
C SER A 410 -2.70 19.05 36.28
N PRO A 411 -1.56 19.26 36.98
CA PRO A 411 -0.30 18.57 36.68
C PRO A 411 -0.40 17.04 36.82
N VAL A 412 -1.45 16.55 37.47
CA VAL A 412 -1.74 15.13 37.71
C VAL A 412 -2.30 14.42 36.47
N THR A 413 -2.99 15.11 35.57
CA THR A 413 -3.58 14.50 34.35
C THR A 413 -2.84 14.95 33.10
N ARG A 414 -1.79 14.21 32.71
CA ARG A 414 -1.24 14.31 31.36
C ARG A 414 -2.28 13.82 30.35
N CYS A 415 -3.06 14.75 29.83
CA CYS A 415 -3.69 14.57 28.53
C CYS A 415 -2.62 14.73 27.47
N PRO A 416 -2.11 13.64 26.86
CA PRO A 416 -1.25 13.80 25.71
C PRO A 416 -2.02 14.60 24.66
N GLY A 417 -1.38 15.64 24.12
CA GLY A 417 -1.86 16.30 22.92
C GLY A 417 -2.00 15.30 21.78
N GLN A 418 -2.63 15.71 20.67
CA GLN A 418 -2.90 14.83 19.53
C GLN A 418 -1.65 14.07 19.09
N ARG A 419 -1.47 12.79 19.49
CA ARG A 419 -0.27 12.05 19.06
C ARG A 419 -0.44 11.57 17.64
N ALA A 420 0.58 11.84 16.83
CA ALA A 420 0.72 11.31 15.49
C ALA A 420 0.89 9.78 15.50
N TRP A 421 0.61 9.15 14.36
CA TRP A 421 0.88 7.76 14.07
C TRP A 421 0.95 7.58 12.55
N SER A 422 1.78 6.63 12.12
CA SER A 422 1.88 6.13 10.75
C SER A 422 1.49 4.65 10.69
N ALA A 423 1.13 4.18 9.50
CA ALA A 423 0.97 2.76 9.16
C ALA A 423 1.13 2.60 7.63
N TYR A 424 1.98 1.67 7.21
CA TYR A 424 2.28 1.41 5.80
C TYR A 424 1.90 -0.04 5.44
N PHE A 425 1.38 -0.24 4.23
CA PHE A 425 0.97 -1.53 3.68
C PHE A 425 1.57 -1.69 2.29
N ASN A 426 2.82 -2.16 2.24
CA ASN A 426 3.56 -2.35 0.99
C ASN A 426 3.01 -3.55 0.19
N LYS A 427 2.57 -4.60 0.89
CA LYS A 427 1.79 -5.70 0.28
C LYS A 427 0.32 -5.30 0.22
N THR A 428 -0.34 -5.62 -0.90
CA THR A 428 -1.80 -5.48 -1.12
C THR A 428 -2.58 -5.84 0.16
N ILE A 429 -3.59 -5.04 0.51
CA ILE A 429 -4.42 -5.20 1.71
C ILE A 429 -5.44 -6.32 1.51
#